data_AF-A0A841HB94-F1
#
_entry.id   AF-A0A841HB94-F1
#
_cell.length_a   1.000
_cell.length_b   1.000
_cell.length_c   1.000
_cell.angle_alpha   90.00
_cell.angle_beta   90.00
_cell.angle_gamma   90.00
#
_symmetry.space_group_name_H-M   'P 1'
#
loop_
_entity.id
_entity.type
_entity.pdbx_description
1 polymer ?
#
loop_
_entity_poly.entity_id
_entity_poly.type
_entity_poly.pdbx_seq_one_letter_code
_entity_poly.pdbx_strand_id
1 'polypeptide(L)' 'MNKPEIVRLLVLWFVVVVFLQTSSGSDGPITMGIGLFALALFCIIPLYVLTSCLSTVMGGLRAK' A
#
# COMPACT_ATOMS: atom_id res chain seq x y z
N MET A 1 1.02 16.50 -1.75
CA MET A 1 1.07 15.40 -0.76
C MET A 1 2.01 15.84 0.36
N ASN A 2 1.56 15.84 1.62
CA ASN A 2 2.44 16.19 2.73
C ASN A 2 3.45 15.04 2.92
N LYS A 3 4.76 15.32 3.00
CA LYS A 3 5.81 14.32 3.30
C LYS A 3 5.42 13.27 4.37
N PRO A 4 4.81 13.63 5.52
CA PRO A 4 4.41 12.64 6.53
C PRO A 4 3.35 11.63 6.05
N GLU A 5 2.53 11.99 5.07
CA GLU A 5 1.43 11.16 4.58
C GLU A 5 1.94 9.99 3.72
N ILE A 6 2.96 10.25 2.89
CA ILE A 6 3.64 9.23 2.08
C ILE A 6 4.28 8.19 2.97
N VAL A 7 5.02 8.66 3.99
CA VAL A 7 5.70 7.79 4.94
C VAL A 7 4.68 6.92 5.67
N ARG A 8 3.55 7.49 6.08
CA ARG A 8 2.46 6.74 6.72
C ARG A 8 1.87 5.66 5.81
N LEU A 9 1.65 5.96 4.53
CA LEU A 9 1.15 4.98 3.55
C LEU A 9 2.17 3.87 3.30
N LEU A 10 3.47 4.18 3.21
CA LEU A 10 4.51 3.16 3.09
C LEU A 10 4.59 2.26 4.33
N VAL A 11 4.47 2.84 5.52
CA VAL A 11 4.42 2.06 6.78
C VAL A 11 3.18 1.16 6.80
N LEU A 12 2.01 1.67 6.39
CA LEU A 12 0.79 0.87 6.27
C LEU A 12 1.00 -0.30 5.31
N TRP A 13 1.60 -0.05 4.14
CA TRP A 13 1.93 -1.09 3.17
C TRP A 13 2.88 -2.13 3.75
N PHE A 14 3.93 -1.70 4.45
CA PHE A 14 4.87 -2.61 5.12
C PHE A 14 4.17 -3.51 6.14
N VAL A 15 3.28 -2.96 6.97
CA VAL A 15 2.50 -3.75 7.95
C VAL A 15 1.62 -4.79 7.25
N VAL A 16 0.98 -4.42 6.14
CA VAL A 16 0.15 -5.33 5.33
C VAL A 16 0.98 -6.49 4.77
N VAL A 17 2.19 -6.22 4.28
CA VAL A 17 3.12 -7.26 3.79
C VAL A 17 3.48 -8.24 4.91
N VAL A 18 3.85 -7.73 6.08
CA VAL A 18 4.19 -8.57 7.24
C VAL A 18 2.99 -9.40 7.70
N PHE A 19 1.79 -8.82 7.69
CA PHE A 19 0.56 -9.55 8.02
C PHE A 19 0.32 -10.72 7.04
N LEU A 20 0.44 -10.49 5.72
CA LEU A 20 0.27 -11.55 4.72
C LEU A 20 1.29 -12.68 4.87
N GLN A 21 2.54 -12.34 5.20
CA GLN A 21 3.60 -13.34 5.40
C GLN A 21 3.46 -14.15 6.70
N THR A 22 2.88 -13.56 7.74
CA THR A 22 2.72 -14.22 9.05
C THR A 22 1.40 -14.97 9.20
N SER A 23 0.38 -14.58 8.43
CA SER A 23 -0.94 -15.22 8.43
C SER A 23 -1.05 -16.48 7.57
N SER A 24 -0.04 -16.78 6.75
CA SER A 24 -0.05 -17.90 5.79
C SER A 24 -0.11 -19.31 6.42
N GLY A 25 -0.13 -19.43 7.74
CA GLY A 25 -0.32 -20.68 8.49
C GLY A 25 -1.61 -20.75 9.31
N SER A 26 -2.55 -19.82 9.15
CA SER A 26 -3.77 -19.74 9.97
C SER A 26 -5.03 -20.04 9.15
N ASP A 27 -5.68 -21.19 9.41
CA ASP A 27 -6.88 -21.68 8.69
C ASP A 27 -8.24 -21.14 9.21
N GLY A 28 -8.24 -20.05 9.99
CA GLY A 28 -9.46 -19.45 10.52
C GLY A 28 -10.27 -18.67 9.45
N PRO A 29 -11.62 -18.77 9.40
CA PRO A 29 -12.46 -18.00 8.46
C PRO A 29 -12.27 -16.48 8.56
N ILE A 30 -12.06 -15.99 9.79
CA ILE A 30 -11.77 -14.58 10.07
C ILE A 30 -10.41 -14.20 9.46
N THR A 31 -9.38 -15.04 9.65
CA THR A 31 -8.05 -14.80 9.10
C THR A 31 -8.05 -14.80 7.58
N MET A 32 -8.85 -15.67 6.95
CA MET A 32 -9.04 -15.68 5.49
C MET A 32 -9.66 -14.36 4.99
N GLY A 33 -10.73 -13.87 5.66
CA GLY A 33 -11.38 -12.61 5.30
C GLY A 33 -10.44 -11.40 5.43
N ILE A 34 -9.69 -11.33 6.53
CA ILE A 34 -8.68 -10.28 6.75
C ILE A 34 -7.52 -10.42 5.75
N GLY A 35 -7.12 -11.65 5.40
CA GLY A 35 -6.11 -11.94 4.38
C GLY A 35 -6.48 -11.38 3.01
N LEU A 36 -7.73 -11.60 2.57
CA LEU A 36 -8.24 -11.02 1.31
C LEU A 36 -8.24 -9.49 1.32
N PHE A 37 -8.67 -8.88 2.44
CA PHE A 37 -8.64 -7.44 2.59
C PHE A 37 -7.19 -6.89 2.56
N ALA A 38 -6.28 -7.53 3.27
CA ALA A 38 -4.86 -7.21 3.26
C ALA A 38 -4.25 -7.34 1.86
N LEU A 39 -4.62 -8.36 1.09
CA LEU A 39 -4.21 -8.53 -0.30
C LEU A 39 -4.65 -7.35 -1.18
N ALA A 40 -5.90 -6.88 -1.01
CA ALA A 40 -6.38 -5.71 -1.73
C ALA A 40 -5.55 -4.45 -1.39
N LEU A 41 -5.28 -4.21 -0.10
CA LEU A 41 -4.42 -3.11 0.35
C LEU A 41 -3.00 -3.22 -0.19
N PHE A 42 -2.44 -4.44 -0.22
CA PHE A 42 -1.10 -4.69 -0.74
C PHE A 42 -0.94 -4.23 -2.20
N CYS A 43 -1.99 -4.37 -3.02
CA CYS A 43 -2.01 -3.88 -4.40
C CYS A 43 -2.36 -2.39 -4.51
N ILE A 44 -3.34 -1.90 -3.74
CA ILE A 44 -3.87 -0.53 -3.87
C ILE A 44 -2.88 0.52 -3.37
N ILE A 45 -2.24 0.30 -2.22
CA ILE A 45 -1.33 1.30 -1.62
C ILE A 45 -0.15 1.64 -2.55
N PRO A 46 0.62 0.67 -3.11
CA PRO A 46 1.75 1.01 -3.97
C PRO A 46 1.27 1.63 -5.29
N LEU A 47 0.12 1.21 -5.84
CA LEU A 47 -0.47 1.87 -7.01
C LEU A 47 -0.82 3.34 -6.74
N TYR A 48 -1.40 3.64 -5.59
CA TYR A 48 -1.73 5.01 -5.18
C TYR A 48 -0.46 5.87 -5.01
N VAL A 49 0.57 5.34 -4.35
CA VAL A 49 1.86 6.03 -4.18
C VAL A 49 2.53 6.25 -5.55
N LEU A 50 2.49 5.25 -6.43
CA LEU A 50 3.11 5.33 -7.76
C LEU A 50 2.43 6.37 -8.65
N THR A 51 1.09 6.38 -8.72
CA THR A 51 0.31 7.36 -9.50
C THR A 51 0.48 8.79 -8.96
N SER A 52 0.57 8.95 -7.64
CA SER A 52 0.82 10.24 -7.00
C SER A 52 2.25 10.75 -7.27
N CYS A 53 3.24 9.84 -7.27
CA CYS A 53 4.61 10.16 -7.63
C CYS A 53 4.71 10.54 -9.13
N LEU A 54 4.08 9.74 -10.00
CA LEU A 54 4.10 9.95 -11.44
C LEU A 54 3.43 11.25 -11.85
N SER A 55 2.29 11.61 -11.26
CA SER A 55 1.62 12.90 -11.52
C SER A 55 2.47 14.08 -11.06
N THR A 56 3.18 13.94 -9.94
CA THR A 56 4.13 14.97 -9.47
C THR A 56 5.30 15.13 -10.44
N VAL A 57 5.92 14.03 -10.89
CA VAL A 57 7.03 14.05 -11.84
C VAL A 57 6.59 14.64 -13.19
N MET A 58 5.43 14.21 -13.70
CA MET A 58 4.91 14.66 -14.99
C MET A 58 4.43 16.12 -14.95
N GLY A 59 3.85 16.57 -13.84
CA GLY A 59 3.51 17.98 -13.61
C GLY A 59 4.75 18.88 -13.54
N GLY A 60 5.82 18.41 -12.90
CA GLY A 60 7.10 19.12 -12.85
C GLY A 60 7.81 19.22 -14.21
N LEU A 61 7.70 18.19 -15.05
CA LEU A 61 8.23 18.17 -16.42
C LEU A 61 7.49 19.11 -17.39
N ARG A 62 6.18 19.34 -17.17
CA ARG A 62 5.36 20.22 -18.02
C ARG A 62 5.50 21.71 -17.68
N ALA A 63 6.01 22.04 -16.49
CA ALA A 63 6.19 23.40 -16.01
C ALA A 63 7.57 24.01 -16.34
N LYS A 64 8.42 23.29 -17.07
CA LYS A 64 9.77 23.69 -17.48
C LYS A 64 9.87 23.75 -18.99
#